data_AF-A0A0G1J8S8-F1
#
_entry.id   AF-A0A0G1J8S8-F1
#
_cell.length_a   1.000
_cell.length_b   1.000
_cell.length_c   1.000
_cell.angle_alpha   90.00
_cell.angle_beta   90.00
_cell.angle_gamma   90.00
#
_symmetry.space_group_name_H-M   'P 1'
#
loop_
_entity.id
_entity.type
_entity.pdbx_description
1 polymer ?
#
loop_
_entity_poly.entity_id
_entity_poly.type
_entity_poly.pdbx_seq_one_letter_code
_entity_poly.pdbx_strand_id
1 'polypeptide(L)'
;MLTTADKKWVKETASEIMHEEIALLIVGHIQPTLATKDDLKNFATKDDLKNFATKDDLKNFATKDDLKNFATKDELNDFRTEMNEALNKIMNTLDHFLGEMKDMRQEHDVVSYRVYRDHSPKIEDHETRIAKIESHPRITV
;
A
#
# COMPACT_ATOMS: atom_id res chain seq x y z
N MET A 1 47.72 56.78 77.34
CA MET A 1 46.38 56.22 77.03
C MET A 1 45.98 56.73 75.65
N LEU A 2 45.54 55.86 74.74
CA LEU A 2 45.01 56.29 73.45
C LEU A 2 43.79 57.19 73.67
N THR A 3 43.69 58.29 72.91
CA THR A 3 42.57 59.21 72.98
C THR A 3 41.30 58.54 72.43
N THR A 4 40.12 59.09 72.76
CA THR A 4 38.84 58.59 72.22
C THR A 4 38.80 58.67 70.69
N ALA A 5 39.46 59.67 70.11
CA ALA A 5 39.61 59.83 68.67
C ALA A 5 40.46 58.71 68.06
N ASP A 6 41.57 58.34 68.71
CA ASP A 6 42.44 57.25 68.24
C ASP A 6 41.69 55.90 68.21
N LYS A 7 40.89 55.62 69.24
CA LYS A 7 40.06 54.39 69.29
C LYS A 7 38.98 54.36 68.21
N LYS A 8 38.42 55.52 67.85
CA LYS A 8 37.41 55.66 66.79
C LYS A 8 38.04 55.38 65.42
N TRP A 9 39.16 56.03 65.14
CA TRP A 9 39.92 55.85 63.91
C TRP A 9 40.33 54.38 63.71
N VAL A 10 40.89 53.73 64.74
CA VAL A 10 41.27 52.31 64.68
C VAL A 10 40.09 51.40 64.32
N LYS A 11 38.90 51.65 64.86
CA LYS A 11 37.70 50.86 64.55
C LYS A 11 37.23 51.06 63.11
N GLU A 12 37.26 52.30 62.63
CA GLU A 12 36.89 52.63 61.25
C GLU A 12 37.85 51.96 60.27
N THR A 13 39.16 52.08 60.48
CA THR A 13 40.18 51.45 59.64
C THR A 13 40.09 49.92 59.67
N ALA A 14 39.84 49.30 60.83
CA ALA A 14 39.64 47.86 60.92
C ALA A 14 38.39 47.39 60.16
N SER A 15 37.31 48.19 60.17
CA SER A 15 36.10 47.91 59.40
C SER A 15 36.34 47.98 57.90
N GLU A 16 37.09 48.98 57.43
CA GLU A 16 37.45 49.14 56.02
C GLU A 16 38.29 47.96 55.51
N ILE A 17 39.32 47.57 56.26
CA ILE A 17 40.17 46.42 55.94
C ILE A 17 39.33 45.14 55.83
N MET A 18 38.42 44.93 56.77
CA MET A 18 37.53 43.76 56.75
C MET A 18 36.60 43.77 55.53
N HIS A 19 36.05 44.93 55.15
CA HIS A 19 35.24 45.04 53.93
C HIS A 19 36.05 44.73 52.66
N GLU A 20 37.32 45.15 52.61
CA GLU A 20 38.21 44.91 51.47
C GLU A 20 38.64 43.43 51.36
N GLU A 21 38.95 42.78 52.48
CA GLU A 21 39.22 41.34 52.53
C GLU A 21 38.01 40.51 52.06
N ILE A 22 36.80 40.89 52.49
CA ILE A 22 35.56 40.26 52.03
C ILE A 22 35.40 40.45 50.52
N ALA A 23 35.68 41.64 49.98
CA ALA A 23 35.61 41.91 48.56
C ALA A 23 36.60 41.03 47.76
N LEU A 24 37.84 40.90 48.24
CA LEU A 24 38.86 40.04 47.63
C LEU A 24 38.47 38.56 47.66
N LEU A 25 37.88 38.08 48.74
CA LEU A 25 37.37 36.71 48.84
C LEU A 25 36.27 36.44 47.80
N ILE A 26 35.32 37.37 47.67
CA ILE A 26 34.21 37.27 46.72
C ILE A 26 34.74 37.21 45.29
N VAL A 27 35.64 38.13 44.92
CA VAL A 27 36.18 38.22 43.55
C VAL A 27 37.12 37.06 43.22
N GLY A 28 37.98 36.65 44.17
CA GLY A 28 39.01 35.64 43.92
C GLY A 28 38.51 34.20 43.99
N HIS A 29 37.49 33.91 44.81
CA HIS A 29 37.09 32.53 45.10
C HIS A 29 35.63 32.23 44.77
N ILE A 30 34.71 33.16 45.04
CA ILE A 30 33.26 32.88 44.93
C ILE A 30 32.77 33.15 43.50
N GLN A 31 33.00 34.35 42.96
CA GLN A 31 32.52 34.74 41.63
C GLN A 31 32.91 33.76 40.49
N PRO A 32 34.16 33.24 40.42
CA PRO A 32 34.53 32.31 39.36
C PRO A 32 33.80 30.96 39.39
N THR A 33 33.15 30.61 40.51
CA THR A 33 32.41 29.35 40.68
C THR A 33 30.92 29.48 40.38
N LEU A 34 30.42 30.71 40.27
CA LEU A 34 29.01 30.98 40.01
C LEU A 34 28.73 30.90 38.51
N ALA A 35 27.72 30.13 38.15
CA ALA A 35 27.18 30.17 36.80
C ALA A 35 26.60 31.57 36.51
N THR A 36 27.00 32.14 35.38
CA THR A 36 26.53 33.40 34.86
C THR A 36 25.29 33.20 33.99
N LYS A 37 24.61 34.31 33.64
CA LYS A 37 23.52 34.25 32.67
C LYS A 37 23.97 33.76 31.30
N ASP A 38 25.24 34.03 30.93
CA ASP A 38 25.78 33.59 29.65
C ASP A 38 26.03 32.08 29.62
N ASP A 39 26.43 31.48 30.75
CA ASP A 39 26.59 30.03 30.87
C ASP A 39 25.27 29.27 30.62
N LEU A 40 24.14 29.90 30.98
CA LEU A 40 22.81 29.31 30.83
C LEU A 40 22.22 29.46 29.43
N LYS A 41 22.72 30.37 28.58
CA LYS A 41 22.16 30.64 27.24
C LYS A 41 22.21 29.43 26.31
N ASN A 42 23.17 28.53 26.51
CA ASN A 42 23.36 27.34 25.67
C ASN A 42 22.54 26.13 26.15
N PHE A 43 21.84 26.23 27.28
CA PHE A 43 20.99 25.16 27.77
C PHE A 43 19.61 25.24 27.12
N ALA A 44 19.11 24.10 26.66
CA ALA A 44 17.71 23.98 26.23
C ALA A 44 16.77 24.30 27.40
N THR A 45 15.77 25.11 27.12
CA THR A 45 14.67 25.44 28.02
C THR A 45 13.56 24.39 27.92
N LYS A 46 12.60 24.46 28.85
CA LYS A 46 11.40 23.61 28.77
C LYS A 46 10.56 23.89 27.53
N ASP A 47 10.58 25.13 27.03
CA ASP A 47 9.83 25.51 25.84
C ASP A 47 10.45 24.91 24.57
N ASP A 48 11.77 24.79 24.53
CA ASP A 48 12.50 24.16 23.40
C ASP A 48 12.11 22.68 23.21
N LEU A 49 11.67 22.01 24.29
CA LEU A 49 11.33 20.59 24.29
C LEU A 49 9.86 20.29 23.98
N LYS A 50 8.96 21.29 23.98
CA LYS A 50 7.50 21.08 23.84
C LYS A 50 7.08 20.40 22.54
N ASN A 51 7.85 20.58 21.47
CA ASN A 51 7.51 20.08 20.14
C ASN A 51 8.22 18.75 19.80
N PHE A 52 9.00 18.19 20.72
CA PHE A 52 9.62 16.88 20.49
C PHE A 52 8.62 15.76 20.71
N ALA A 53 8.52 14.86 19.73
CA ALA A 53 7.78 13.62 19.90
C ALA A 53 8.43 12.75 20.99
N THR A 54 7.58 12.16 21.82
CA THR A 54 7.95 11.18 22.83
C THR A 54 7.92 9.77 22.25
N LYS A 55 8.45 8.81 23.02
CA LYS A 55 8.36 7.38 22.63
C LYS A 55 6.91 6.89 22.56
N ASP A 56 6.02 7.46 23.37
CA ASP A 56 4.61 7.06 23.40
C ASP A 56 3.88 7.56 22.15
N ASP A 57 4.24 8.72 21.62
CA ASP A 57 3.68 9.25 20.35
C ASP A 57 3.97 8.32 19.16
N LEU A 58 5.04 7.53 19.23
CA LEU A 58 5.48 6.64 18.15
C LEU A 58 4.85 5.24 18.21
N LYS A 59 4.19 4.86 19.32
CA LYS A 59 3.68 3.48 19.52
C LYS A 59 2.60 3.05 18.52
N ASN A 60 1.85 4.01 17.97
CA ASN A 60 0.72 3.74 17.08
C ASN A 60 1.10 3.76 15.60
N PHE A 61 2.37 4.02 15.26
CA PHE A 61 2.82 3.98 13.87
C PHE A 61 3.09 2.54 13.43
N ALA A 62 2.57 2.19 12.26
CA ALA A 62 2.91 0.93 11.61
C ALA A 62 4.42 0.86 11.34
N THR A 63 4.98 -0.31 11.59
CA THR A 63 6.37 -0.64 11.31
C THR A 63 6.51 -1.25 9.92
N LYS A 64 7.76 -1.40 9.45
CA LYS A 64 8.03 -2.11 8.19
C LYS A 64 7.58 -3.57 8.24
N ASP A 65 7.60 -4.20 9.41
CA ASP A 65 7.18 -5.59 9.57
C ASP A 65 5.67 -5.75 9.44
N ASP A 66 4.88 -4.77 9.92
CA ASP A 66 3.42 -4.76 9.75
C ASP A 66 3.01 -4.74 8.26
N LEU A 67 3.87 -4.18 7.40
CA LEU A 67 3.61 -4.06 5.96
C LEU A 67 4.05 -5.30 5.14
N LYS A 68 4.81 -6.23 5.71
CA LYS A 68 5.34 -7.40 4.96
C LYS A 68 4.26 -8.36 4.45
N ASN A 69 3.09 -8.37 5.08
CA ASN A 69 1.99 -9.25 4.70
C ASN A 69 1.10 -8.66 3.59
N PHE A 70 1.36 -7.43 3.16
CA PHE A 70 0.61 -6.80 2.08
C PHE A 70 1.24 -7.16 0.73
N ALA A 71 0.38 -7.44 -0.25
CA ALA A 71 0.82 -7.63 -1.63
C ALA A 71 1.56 -6.38 -2.12
N THR A 72 2.73 -6.60 -2.68
CA THR A 72 3.53 -5.58 -3.32
C THR A 72 2.92 -5.18 -4.67
N LYS A 73 3.32 -4.01 -5.15
CA LYS A 73 2.89 -3.53 -6.47
C LYS A 73 3.31 -4.49 -7.59
N ASP A 74 4.45 -5.15 -7.45
CA ASP A 74 4.98 -6.06 -8.46
C ASP A 74 4.17 -7.37 -8.47
N GLU A 75 3.86 -7.94 -7.30
CA GLU A 75 2.97 -9.11 -7.19
C GLU A 75 1.59 -8.86 -7.83
N LEU A 76 1.03 -7.66 -7.64
CA LEU A 76 -0.25 -7.30 -8.28
C LEU A 76 -0.13 -7.14 -9.81
N ASN A 77 1.01 -6.66 -10.31
CA ASN A 77 1.25 -6.54 -11.76
C ASN A 77 1.45 -7.91 -12.40
N ASP A 78 2.15 -8.81 -11.72
CA ASP A 78 2.36 -10.19 -12.18
C ASP A 78 1.03 -10.93 -12.25
N PHE A 79 0.23 -10.86 -11.17
CA PHE A 79 -1.12 -11.43 -11.15
C PHE A 79 -2.00 -10.89 -12.29
N ARG A 80 -1.97 -9.57 -12.52
CA ARG A 80 -2.71 -8.95 -13.64
C ARG A 80 -2.25 -9.49 -15.00
N THR A 81 -0.96 -9.70 -15.17
CA THR A 81 -0.38 -10.19 -16.43
C THR A 81 -0.80 -11.64 -16.67
N GLU A 82 -0.65 -12.51 -15.67
CA GLU A 82 -1.10 -13.90 -15.73
C GLU A 82 -2.60 -14.01 -16.03
N MET A 83 -3.42 -13.18 -15.39
CA MET A 83 -4.86 -13.14 -15.63
C MET A 83 -5.20 -12.72 -17.07
N ASN A 84 -4.52 -11.69 -17.60
CA ASN A 84 -4.71 -11.26 -18.98
C ASN A 84 -4.29 -12.34 -19.99
N GLU A 85 -3.20 -13.06 -19.73
CA GLU A 85 -2.79 -14.18 -20.56
C GLU A 85 -3.81 -15.32 -20.55
N ALA A 86 -4.35 -15.66 -19.38
CA ALA A 86 -5.41 -16.66 -19.25
C ALA A 86 -6.67 -16.25 -20.03
N LEU A 87 -7.10 -14.99 -19.89
CA LEU A 87 -8.25 -14.45 -20.63
C LEU A 87 -8.04 -14.48 -22.15
N ASN A 88 -6.84 -14.13 -22.62
CA ASN A 88 -6.50 -14.20 -24.05
C ASN A 88 -6.55 -15.63 -24.59
N LYS A 89 -6.06 -16.62 -23.83
CA LYS A 89 -6.16 -18.04 -24.20
C LYS A 89 -7.61 -18.49 -24.32
N ILE A 90 -8.47 -18.08 -23.39
CA ILE A 90 -9.90 -18.36 -23.44
C ILE A 90 -10.53 -17.73 -24.68
N MET A 91 -10.24 -16.45 -24.96
CA MET A 91 -10.78 -15.75 -26.12
C MET A 91 -10.42 -16.44 -27.43
N ASN A 92 -9.14 -16.79 -27.61
CA ASN A 92 -8.69 -17.49 -28.82
C ASN A 92 -9.36 -18.86 -28.99
N THR A 93 -9.59 -19.58 -27.89
CA THR A 93 -10.29 -20.87 -27.91
C THR A 93 -11.75 -20.70 -28.30
N LEU A 94 -12.41 -19.67 -27.76
CA LEU A 94 -13.79 -19.34 -28.12
C LEU A 94 -13.92 -18.93 -29.59
N ASP A 95 -13.00 -18.10 -30.09
CA ASP A 95 -12.98 -17.70 -31.51
C ASP A 95 -12.83 -18.91 -32.44
N HIS A 96 -11.95 -19.84 -32.09
CA HIS A 96 -11.78 -21.09 -32.84
C HIS A 96 -13.07 -21.92 -32.84
N PHE A 97 -13.66 -22.15 -31.67
CA PHE A 97 -14.91 -22.91 -31.54
C PHE A 97 -16.07 -22.27 -32.29
N LEU A 98 -16.18 -20.93 -32.25
CA LEU A 98 -17.17 -20.19 -33.02
C LEU A 98 -16.98 -20.35 -34.53
N GLY A 99 -15.73 -20.42 -34.99
CA GLY A 99 -15.37 -20.75 -36.36
C GLY A 99 -15.87 -22.13 -36.76
N GLU A 100 -15.49 -23.17 -36.02
CA GLU A 100 -15.93 -24.55 -36.29
C GLU A 100 -17.46 -24.67 -36.28
N MET A 101 -18.14 -24.03 -35.31
CA MET A 101 -19.60 -23.99 -35.25
C MET A 101 -20.24 -23.29 -36.45
N LYS A 102 -19.60 -22.26 -36.99
CA LYS A 102 -20.08 -21.55 -38.18
C LYS A 102 -19.91 -22.42 -39.43
N ASP A 103 -18.81 -23.15 -39.53
CA ASP A 103 -18.54 -24.06 -40.66
C ASP A 103 -19.49 -25.25 -40.63
N MET A 104 -19.70 -25.86 -39.45
CA MET A 104 -20.69 -26.93 -39.27
C MET A 104 -22.11 -26.51 -39.68
N ARG A 105 -22.53 -25.28 -39.33
CA ARG A 105 -23.83 -24.76 -39.77
C ARG A 105 -23.92 -24.63 -41.29
N GLN A 106 -22.88 -24.11 -41.94
CA GLN A 106 -22.85 -23.99 -43.40
C GLN A 106 -22.88 -25.36 -44.08
N GLU A 107 -22.13 -26.35 -43.57
CA GLU A 107 -22.16 -27.71 -44.07
C GLU A 107 -23.55 -28.34 -43.92
N HIS A 108 -24.18 -28.19 -42.76
CA HIS A 108 -25.55 -28.66 -42.52
C HIS A 108 -26.55 -28.03 -43.51
N ASP A 109 -26.46 -26.72 -43.77
CA ASP A 109 -27.33 -26.03 -44.72
C ASP A 109 -27.16 -26.56 -46.16
N VAL A 110 -25.90 -26.78 -46.59
CA VAL A 110 -25.60 -27.35 -47.91
C VAL A 110 -26.11 -28.78 -48.03
N VAL A 111 -25.88 -29.62 -47.02
CA VAL A 111 -26.35 -31.01 -47.00
C VAL A 111 -27.88 -31.04 -47.03
N SER A 112 -28.53 -30.24 -46.19
CA SER A 112 -30.00 -30.11 -46.15
C SER A 112 -30.54 -29.76 -47.53
N TYR A 113 -30.00 -28.74 -48.19
CA TYR A 113 -30.42 -28.35 -49.54
C TYR A 113 -30.25 -29.47 -50.57
N ARG A 114 -29.10 -30.17 -50.55
CA ARG A 114 -28.86 -31.31 -51.46
C ARG A 114 -29.82 -32.47 -51.21
N VAL A 115 -30.11 -32.78 -49.95
CA VAL A 115 -31.06 -33.83 -49.57
C VAL A 115 -32.47 -33.49 -50.09
N TYR A 116 -32.97 -32.28 -49.83
CA TYR A 116 -34.26 -31.86 -50.35
C TYR A 116 -34.32 -31.89 -51.87
N ARG A 117 -33.29 -31.37 -52.56
CA ARG A 117 -33.28 -31.29 -54.02
C ARG A 117 -33.18 -32.67 -54.69
N ASP A 118 -32.26 -33.52 -54.24
CA ASP A 118 -31.87 -34.74 -54.97
C ASP A 118 -32.60 -36.00 -54.48
N HIS A 119 -32.98 -36.04 -53.20
CA HIS A 119 -33.65 -37.20 -52.60
C HIS A 119 -35.17 -37.04 -52.52
N SER A 120 -35.71 -35.84 -52.32
CA SER A 120 -37.18 -35.66 -52.20
C SER A 120 -37.95 -36.19 -53.42
N PRO A 121 -37.55 -35.90 -54.68
CA PRO A 121 -38.27 -36.42 -55.85
C PRO A 121 -38.16 -37.94 -55.99
N LYS A 122 -37.01 -38.52 -55.61
CA LYS A 122 -36.81 -39.98 -55.64
C LYS A 122 -37.67 -40.68 -54.60
N ILE A 123 -37.79 -40.09 -53.41
CA ILE A 123 -38.67 -40.60 -52.35
C ILE A 123 -40.11 -40.54 -52.81
N GLU A 124 -40.56 -39.42 -53.39
CA GLU A 124 -41.92 -39.29 -53.93
C GLU A 124 -42.24 -40.34 -55.02
N ASP A 125 -41.30 -40.59 -55.94
CA ASP A 125 -41.42 -41.69 -56.91
C ASP A 125 -41.52 -43.05 -56.22
N HIS A 126 -40.65 -43.33 -55.25
CA HIS A 126 -40.65 -44.58 -54.50
C HIS A 126 -41.97 -44.79 -53.76
N GLU A 127 -42.47 -43.78 -53.05
CA GLU A 127 -43.77 -43.82 -52.35
C GLU A 127 -44.93 -44.10 -53.32
N THR A 128 -44.92 -43.45 -54.49
CA THR A 128 -45.94 -43.68 -55.54
C THR A 128 -45.91 -45.12 -56.05
N ARG A 129 -44.71 -45.67 -56.29
CA ARG A 129 -44.54 -47.05 -56.75
C ARG A 129 -44.96 -48.08 -55.70
N ILE A 130 -44.65 -47.82 -54.43
CA ILE A 130 -45.05 -48.68 -53.30
C ILE A 130 -46.57 -48.69 -53.17
N ALA A 131 -47.22 -47.53 -53.14
CA ALA A 131 -48.67 -47.42 -53.05
C ALA A 131 -49.39 -48.21 -54.16
N LYS A 132 -48.85 -48.16 -55.38
CA LYS A 132 -49.37 -48.95 -56.51
C LYS A 132 -49.22 -50.45 -56.28
N ILE A 133 -48.13 -50.93 -55.71
CA ILE A 133 -47.94 -52.36 -55.42
C ILE A 133 -48.90 -52.80 -54.30
N GLU A 134 -49.02 -52.01 -53.24
CA GLU A 134 -49.86 -52.33 -52.09
C GLU A 134 -51.37 -52.31 -52.41
N SER A 135 -51.80 -51.55 -53.42
CA SER A 135 -53.19 -51.56 -53.86
C SER A 135 -53.60 -52.83 -54.62
N HIS A 136 -52.66 -53.71 -54.98
CA HIS A 136 -52.98 -55.00 -55.62
C HIS A 136 -53.38 -56.04 -54.55
N PRO A 137 -54.46 -56.82 -54.77
CA PRO A 137 -54.87 -57.85 -53.81
C PRO A 137 -53.73 -58.85 -53.61
N ARG A 138 -53.41 -59.17 -52.35
CA ARG A 138 -52.42 -60.22 -52.06
C ARG A 138 -52.90 -61.52 -52.69
N ILE A 139 -52.04 -62.10 -53.51
CA ILE A 139 -52.21 -63.48 -53.97
C ILE A 139 -51.96 -64.36 -52.74
N THR A 140 -53.03 -64.76 -52.06
CA THR A 140 -52.97 -65.84 -51.07
C THR A 140 -52.79 -67.15 -51.84
N VAL A 141 -51.60 -67.74 -51.72
CA VAL A 141 -51.31 -69.10 -52.14
C VAL A 141 -51.84 -70.07 -51.09
#